data_AF-V5X802-F1
#
_entry.id   AF-V5X802-F1
#
_cell.length_a   1.000
_cell.length_b   1.000
_cell.length_c   1.000
_cell.angle_alpha   90.00
_cell.angle_beta   90.00
_cell.angle_gamma   90.00
#
_symmetry.space_group_name_H-M   'P 1'
#
loop_
_entity.id
_entity.type
_entity.pdbx_description
1 polymer ?
#
loop_
_entity_poly.entity_id
_entity_poly.type
_entity_poly.pdbx_seq_one_letter_code
_entity_poly.pdbx_strand_id
1 'polypeptide(L)'
;MVVEQIEAPRLLVYRWAREIDVDPVPGNSTVVRFELTPTADGTRLALVETGFDELDDPATAHSDNTGGWRTELDDLVRMLGVAA
;
A
#
# COMPACT_ATOMS: atom_id res chain seq x y z
N MET A 1 -11.09 -5.81 2.23
CA MET A 1 -10.24 -5.37 1.08
C MET A 1 -10.85 -5.87 -0.21
N VAL A 2 -10.77 -5.08 -1.29
CA VAL A 2 -11.20 -5.45 -2.65
C VAL A 2 -10.06 -5.14 -3.62
N VAL A 3 -9.73 -6.07 -4.51
CA VAL A 3 -8.74 -5.84 -5.58
C VAL A 3 -9.41 -5.05 -6.71
N GLU A 4 -8.81 -3.92 -7.10
CA GLU A 4 -9.32 -3.07 -8.18
C GLU A 4 -8.64 -3.36 -9.52
N GLN A 5 -7.32 -3.64 -9.52
CA GLN A 5 -6.56 -3.89 -10.75
C GLN A 5 -5.39 -4.84 -10.49
N ILE A 6 -5.16 -5.76 -11.43
CA ILE A 6 -3.97 -6.61 -11.49
C ILE A 6 -3.44 -6.58 -12.92
N GLU A 7 -2.15 -6.26 -13.07
CA GLU A 7 -1.40 -6.54 -14.29
C GLU A 7 -0.14 -7.30 -13.92
N ALA A 8 -0.15 -8.62 -14.01
CA ALA A 8 1.01 -9.40 -13.63
C ALA A 8 2.18 -9.22 -14.63
N PRO A 9 3.43 -9.07 -14.15
CA PRO A 9 3.88 -8.97 -12.76
C PRO A 9 4.08 -7.51 -12.28
N ARG A 10 3.55 -6.51 -13.00
CA ARG A 10 3.93 -5.09 -12.88
C ARG A 10 3.10 -4.26 -11.91
N LEU A 11 1.83 -4.60 -11.69
CA LEU A 11 0.88 -3.74 -10.99
C LEU A 11 -0.11 -4.53 -10.14
N LEU A 12 -0.29 -4.07 -8.91
CA LEU A 12 -1.39 -4.44 -8.02
C LEU A 12 -2.02 -3.16 -7.46
N VAL A 13 -3.33 -3.02 -7.60
CA VAL A 13 -4.12 -1.96 -6.96
C VAL A 13 -5.24 -2.59 -6.17
N TYR A 14 -5.38 -2.19 -4.91
CA TYR A 14 -6.49 -2.63 -4.07
C TYR A 14 -6.97 -1.53 -3.16
N ARG A 15 -8.24 -1.64 -2.77
CA ARG A 15 -8.90 -0.79 -1.81
C ARG A 15 -9.10 -1.52 -0.49
N TRP A 16 -8.84 -0.84 0.61
CA TRP A 16 -9.02 -1.42 1.94
C TRP A 16 -9.61 -0.41 2.93
N ALA A 17 -10.35 -0.92 3.91
CA ALA A 17 -10.86 -0.15 5.02
C ALA A 17 -9.85 -0.24 6.18
N ARG A 18 -9.71 0.85 6.94
CA ARG A 18 -8.86 0.85 8.15
C ARG A 18 -9.42 -0.03 9.26
N GLU A 19 -10.74 -0.14 9.33
CA GLU A 19 -11.45 -0.97 10.29
C GLU A 19 -11.48 -2.43 9.86
N ILE A 20 -11.34 -3.33 10.84
CA ILE A 20 -11.38 -4.78 10.62
C ILE A 20 -12.82 -5.22 10.39
N ASP A 21 -13.02 -6.20 9.50
CA ASP A 21 -14.30 -6.82 9.18
C ASP A 21 -15.38 -5.85 8.62
N VAL A 22 -14.95 -4.74 8.02
CA VAL A 22 -15.85 -3.79 7.32
C VAL A 22 -15.53 -3.75 5.83
N ASP A 23 -16.57 -3.63 5.01
CA ASP A 23 -16.40 -3.42 3.58
C ASP A 23 -15.81 -2.04 3.29
N PRO A 24 -14.82 -1.96 2.37
CA PRO A 24 -14.26 -0.68 1.97
C PRO A 24 -15.24 0.10 1.09
N VAL A 25 -15.59 1.30 1.54
CA VAL A 25 -16.48 2.25 0.87
C VAL A 25 -15.87 3.66 0.89
N PRO A 26 -16.36 4.61 0.09
CA PRO A 26 -15.95 6.01 0.23
C PRO A 26 -16.17 6.49 1.68
N GLY A 27 -15.19 7.20 2.23
CA GLY A 27 -15.22 7.69 3.61
C GLY A 27 -14.51 6.82 4.65
N ASN A 28 -14.34 5.51 4.41
CA ASN A 28 -13.66 4.60 5.35
C ASN A 28 -12.46 3.86 4.74
N SER A 29 -12.14 4.13 3.48
CA SER A 29 -11.17 3.36 2.71
C SER A 29 -10.18 4.20 1.94
N THR A 30 -9.01 3.61 1.70
CA THR A 30 -7.94 4.15 0.86
C THR A 30 -7.61 3.16 -0.24
N VAL A 31 -6.94 3.65 -1.29
CA VAL A 31 -6.48 2.84 -2.41
C VAL A 31 -4.97 2.77 -2.39
N VAL A 32 -4.44 1.56 -2.36
CA VAL A 32 -3.00 1.28 -2.40
C VAL A 32 -2.64 0.80 -3.79
N ARG A 33 -1.61 1.41 -4.37
CA ARG A 33 -1.02 1.05 -5.65
C ARG A 33 0.42 0.61 -5.44
N PHE A 34 0.71 -0.63 -5.83
CA PHE A 34 2.06 -1.17 -5.97
C PHE A 34 2.45 -1.24 -7.43
N GLU A 35 3.56 -0.63 -7.80
CA GLU A 35 4.13 -0.69 -9.15
C GLU A 35 5.55 -1.22 -9.10
N LEU A 36 5.80 -2.29 -9.87
CA LEU A 36 7.10 -2.97 -9.95
C LEU A 36 7.78 -2.62 -11.27
N THR A 37 8.97 -2.03 -11.17
CA THR A 37 9.83 -1.72 -12.32
C THR A 37 11.12 -2.53 -12.24
N PRO A 38 11.43 -3.39 -13.22
CA PRO A 38 12.72 -4.07 -13.29
C PRO A 38 13.88 -3.05 -13.35
N THR A 39 14.95 -3.34 -12.64
CA THR A 39 16.22 -2.58 -12.70
C THR A 39 17.36 -3.53 -13.09
N ALA A 40 18.57 -3.01 -13.33
CA ALA A 40 19.72 -3.85 -13.69
C ALA A 40 20.04 -4.90 -12.62
N ASP A 41 19.85 -4.55 -11.34
CA ASP A 41 20.24 -5.36 -10.20
C ASP A 41 19.05 -5.87 -9.37
N GLY A 42 17.80 -5.71 -9.85
CA GLY A 42 16.63 -6.14 -9.11
C GLY A 42 15.32 -5.53 -9.57
N THR A 43 14.49 -5.10 -8.61
CA THR A 43 13.18 -4.49 -8.86
C THR A 43 13.00 -3.29 -7.97
N ARG A 44 12.57 -2.17 -8.55
CA ARG A 44 12.08 -1.02 -7.81
C ARG A 44 10.58 -1.19 -7.58
N LEU A 45 10.18 -1.21 -6.31
CA LEU A 45 8.78 -1.14 -5.89
C LEU A 45 8.44 0.32 -5.57
N ALA A 46 7.42 0.86 -6.24
CA ALA A 46 6.79 2.12 -5.86
C ALA A 46 5.44 1.83 -5.20
N LEU A 47 5.24 2.40 -4.01
CA LEU A 47 3.97 2.35 -3.29
C LEU A 47 3.38 3.76 -3.24
N VAL A 48 2.12 3.89 -3.65
CA VAL A 48 1.32 5.10 -3.43
C VAL A 48 0.01 4.69 -2.78
N GLU A 49 -0.33 5.32 -1.67
CA GLU A 49 -1.65 5.20 -1.05
C GLU A 49 -2.40 6.54 -1.16
N THR A 50 -3.64 6.50 -1.60
CA THR A 50 -4.48 7.67 -1.86
C THR A 50 -5.86 7.54 -1.20
N GLY A 51 -6.58 8.66 -1.09
CA GLY A 51 -7.93 8.70 -0.52
C GLY A 51 -7.99 9.12 0.96
N PHE A 52 -6.86 9.50 1.56
CA PHE A 52 -6.83 9.94 2.97
C PHE A 52 -7.73 11.15 3.24
N ASP A 53 -7.87 12.07 2.28
CA ASP A 53 -8.70 13.27 2.42
C ASP A 53 -10.20 12.96 2.56
N GLU A 54 -10.63 11.74 2.23
CA GLU A 54 -12.01 11.30 2.39
C GLU A 54 -12.29 10.74 3.79
N LEU A 55 -11.28 10.53 4.62
CA LEU A 55 -11.41 9.95 5.96
C LEU A 55 -11.80 10.99 7.02
N ASP A 56 -12.37 10.53 8.14
CA ASP A 56 -12.75 11.39 9.26
C ASP A 56 -11.55 12.08 9.96
N ASP A 57 -10.39 11.41 9.99
CA ASP A 57 -9.12 11.96 10.51
C ASP A 57 -7.96 11.71 9.52
N PRO A 58 -7.86 12.49 8.44
CA PRO A 58 -6.87 12.28 7.39
C PRO A 58 -5.42 12.34 7.88
N ALA A 59 -5.12 13.25 8.81
CA ALA A 59 -3.76 13.52 9.25
C ALA A 59 -3.18 12.37 10.08
N THR A 60 -3.95 11.88 11.06
CA THR A 60 -3.56 10.71 11.85
C THR A 60 -3.49 9.48 10.96
N ALA A 61 -4.50 9.27 10.12
CA ALA A 61 -4.54 8.11 9.23
C ALA A 61 -3.32 8.05 8.30
N HIS A 62 -2.96 9.18 7.69
CA HIS A 62 -1.79 9.28 6.83
C HIS A 62 -0.48 9.04 7.58
N SER A 63 -0.33 9.60 8.79
CA SER A 63 0.86 9.41 9.62
C SER A 63 1.03 7.94 10.03
N ASP A 64 -0.03 7.30 10.50
CA ASP A 64 -0.03 5.89 10.91
C ASP A 64 0.33 4.98 9.74
N ASN A 65 -0.32 5.17 8.58
CA ASN A 65 -0.06 4.34 7.41
C ASN A 65 1.35 4.57 6.85
N THR A 66 1.86 5.82 6.90
CA THR A 66 3.26 6.09 6.55
C THR A 66 4.21 5.29 7.44
N GLY A 67 3.94 5.20 8.74
CA GLY A 67 4.73 4.39 9.68
C GLY A 67 4.60 2.90 9.40
N GLY A 68 3.37 2.41 9.24
CA GLY A 68 3.07 1.01 8.93
C GLY A 68 3.77 0.55 7.65
N TRP A 69 3.65 1.33 6.56
CA TRP A 69 4.30 0.98 5.29
C TRP A 69 5.82 0.90 5.37
N ARG A 70 6.47 1.74 6.19
CA ARG A 70 7.92 1.60 6.40
C ARG A 70 8.27 0.26 7.03
N THR A 71 7.57 -0.11 8.10
CA THR A 71 7.77 -1.40 8.78
C THR A 71 7.55 -2.58 7.82
N GLU A 72 6.44 -2.59 7.10
CA GLU A 72 6.10 -3.68 6.18
C GLU A 72 7.11 -3.80 5.02
N LEU A 73 7.58 -2.68 4.48
CA LEU A 73 8.58 -2.68 3.41
C LEU A 73 9.98 -3.08 3.91
N ASP A 74 10.37 -2.72 5.14
CA ASP A 74 11.61 -3.19 5.77
C ASP A 74 11.56 -4.71 6.00
N ASP A 75 10.41 -5.23 6.43
CA ASP A 75 10.18 -6.67 6.62
C ASP A 75 10.22 -7.43 5.28
N LEU A 76 9.65 -6.85 4.21
CA LEU A 76 9.74 -7.39 2.85
C LEU A 76 11.20 -7.48 2.38
N VAL A 77 11.99 -6.41 2.57
CA VAL A 77 13.42 -6.38 2.23
C VAL A 77 14.18 -7.48 2.97
N ARG A 78 13.91 -7.64 4.29
CA ARG A 78 14.52 -8.71 5.10
C ARG A 78 14.11 -10.10 4.61
N MET A 79 12.84 -10.31 4.28
CA MET A 79 12.34 -11.59 3.77
C MET A 79 13.02 -11.97 2.43
N LEU A 80 13.29 -10.98 1.58
CA LEU A 80 13.99 -11.17 0.31
C LEU A 80 15.51 -11.35 0.46
N GLY A 81 16.06 -11.20 1.67
CA GLY A 81 17.50 -11.25 1.92
C GLY A 81 18.28 -10.08 1.31
N VAL A 82 17.58 -8.99 1.01
CA VAL A 82 18.19 -7.74 0.51
C VAL A 82 18.65 -6.94 1.73
N ALA A 83 19.87 -6.39 1.69
CA ALA A 83 20.29 -5.46 2.73
C ALA A 83 19.54 -4.13 2.55
N ALA A 84 18.97 -3.61 3.64
CA ALA A 84 18.30 -2.30 3.67
C ALA A 84 19.29 -1.15 3.43
#